data_AF-A0A2N9GXV3-F1
#
_entry.id   AF-A0A2N9GXV3-F1
#
_cell.length_a   1.000
_cell.length_b   1.000
_cell.length_c   1.000
_cell.angle_alpha   90.00
_cell.angle_beta   90.00
_cell.angle_gamma   90.00
#
_symmetry.space_group_name_H-M   'P 1'
#
loop_
_entity.id
_entity.type
_entity.pdbx_description
1 polymer ?
#
loop_
_entity_poly.entity_id
_entity_poly.type
_entity_poly.pdbx_seq_one_letter_code
_entity_poly.pdbx_strand_id
1 'polypeptide(L)'
;MEHMLVPQAFTYFVLLMCILLVLFCHFFWLKLETIRLKFRRQGIRGPLPSFVLGRTFLFELGTHQILYATDLQLVKQISNFKSLDLGKPAYLHEDRGPLLGKGLISSTGSVWSHQRNTIAPQLYMEKVKDMVDVIVESACSLVKSWNSMVEIEGGVVELIVDDYVRNFTSTIISKMMFGNNYHVGTKLLPKCKALVDAVDSPTMLDGTPFSRTSTFQALKFAGVVAIWGLMLLASHPEWQARVRTEVQEICGDQLPDANMLGRMRVLKMVIQEVIRLYPGAVFVARRAMEDLKFGDTCVPKGVDIWIWTLALHRDPEIWGPDADKFNPERFANGVFGACKFSTSIYTIWCRCPYVSWTELSHDRTQGLVCSCHIQF
;
A
#
# COMPACT_ATOMS: atom_id res chain seq x y z
N MET A 1 4.48 8.24 67.08
CA MET A 1 5.46 8.08 65.98
C MET A 1 4.79 8.13 64.60
N GLU A 2 3.60 8.72 64.45
CA GLU A 2 2.84 8.73 63.18
C GLU A 2 2.70 10.13 62.55
N HIS A 3 3.07 11.21 63.25
CA HIS A 3 2.88 12.59 62.77
C HIS A 3 3.97 13.11 61.82
N MET A 4 5.01 12.34 61.50
CA MET A 4 6.09 12.77 60.58
C MET A 4 6.08 12.10 59.20
N LEU A 5 5.20 11.14 58.95
CA LEU A 5 5.14 10.43 57.65
C LEU A 5 4.28 11.17 56.60
N VAL A 6 3.25 11.89 57.05
CA VAL A 6 2.32 12.62 56.16
C VAL A 6 2.98 13.78 55.38
N PRO A 7 3.85 14.62 55.98
CA PRO A 7 4.49 15.72 55.26
C PRO A 7 5.46 15.26 54.18
N GLN A 8 6.19 14.16 54.43
CA GLN A 8 7.12 13.57 53.47
C GLN A 8 6.39 12.91 52.31
N ALA A 9 5.33 12.15 52.58
CA ALA A 9 4.49 11.57 51.53
C ALA A 9 3.86 12.65 50.64
N PHE A 10 3.43 13.78 51.22
CA PHE A 10 2.90 14.91 50.48
C PHE A 10 3.95 15.61 49.61
N THR A 11 5.17 15.84 50.11
CA THR A 11 6.25 16.40 49.27
C THR A 11 6.67 15.47 48.15
N TYR A 12 6.75 14.15 48.38
CA TYR A 12 7.02 13.19 47.32
C TYR A 12 5.90 13.16 46.27
N PHE A 13 4.63 13.27 46.69
CA PHE A 13 3.49 13.35 45.78
C PHE A 13 3.52 14.62 44.91
N VAL A 14 3.82 15.78 45.51
CA VAL A 14 3.95 17.05 44.77
C VAL A 14 5.15 17.01 43.81
N LEU A 15 6.29 16.47 44.23
CA LEU A 15 7.46 16.27 43.35
C LEU A 15 7.13 15.34 42.18
N LEU A 16 6.42 14.22 42.43
CA LEU A 16 5.98 13.30 41.39
C LEU A 16 5.03 13.99 40.41
N MET A 17 4.05 14.76 40.90
CA MET A 17 3.14 15.54 40.06
C MET A 17 3.88 16.58 39.20
N CYS A 18 4.87 17.29 39.77
CA CYS A 18 5.69 18.23 39.03
C CYS A 18 6.55 17.53 37.96
N ILE A 19 7.15 16.38 38.28
CA ILE A 19 7.91 15.58 37.31
C ILE A 19 6.98 15.08 36.19
N LEU A 20 5.79 14.58 36.52
CA LEU A 20 4.78 14.16 35.54
C LEU A 20 4.34 15.33 34.66
N LEU A 21 4.13 16.53 35.23
CA LEU A 21 3.76 17.73 34.48
C LEU A 21 4.89 18.20 33.55
N VAL A 22 6.15 18.15 34.01
CA VAL A 22 7.31 18.48 33.17
C VAL A 22 7.49 17.46 32.06
N LEU A 23 7.35 16.17 32.34
CA LEU A 23 7.39 15.11 31.32
C LEU A 23 6.23 15.25 30.34
N PHE A 24 5.04 15.61 30.82
CA PHE A 24 3.87 15.89 30.00
C PHE A 24 4.11 17.09 29.08
N CYS A 25 4.52 18.24 29.61
CA CYS A 25 4.88 19.42 28.83
C CYS A 25 6.04 19.14 27.86
N HIS A 26 7.03 18.34 28.27
CA HIS A 26 8.15 17.99 27.40
C HIS A 26 7.70 17.10 26.23
N PHE A 27 6.96 16.03 26.51
CA PHE A 27 6.56 15.03 25.52
C PHE A 27 5.46 15.53 24.59
N PHE A 28 4.44 16.19 25.14
CA PHE A 28 3.26 16.64 24.40
C PHE A 28 3.35 18.07 23.88
N TRP A 29 4.29 18.90 24.35
CA TRP A 29 4.38 20.30 23.90
C TRP A 29 5.75 20.66 23.34
N LEU A 30 6.83 20.62 24.14
CA LEU A 30 8.16 21.07 23.71
C LEU A 30 8.74 20.23 22.58
N LYS A 31 8.59 18.90 22.63
CA LYS A 31 9.12 18.00 21.59
C LYS A 31 8.43 18.25 20.25
N LEU A 32 7.09 18.35 20.24
CA LEU A 32 6.31 18.64 19.05
C LEU A 32 6.63 20.04 18.50
N GLU A 33 6.72 21.07 19.36
CA GLU A 33 7.05 22.44 18.95
C GLU A 33 8.48 22.59 18.42
N THR A 34 9.44 21.86 18.98
CA THR A 34 10.83 21.85 18.47
C THR A 34 10.88 21.29 17.04
N ILE A 35 10.13 20.22 16.76
CA ILE A 35 10.05 19.66 15.40
C ILE A 35 9.33 20.65 14.46
N ARG A 36 8.23 21.28 14.90
CA ARG A 36 7.54 22.33 14.14
C ARG A 36 8.47 23.49 13.80
N LEU A 37 9.31 23.94 14.74
CA LEU A 37 10.28 25.01 14.50
C LEU A 37 11.34 24.61 13.47
N LYS A 38 11.81 23.35 13.50
CA LYS A 38 12.73 22.83 12.47
C LYS A 38 12.10 22.90 11.07
N PHE A 39 10.83 22.55 10.92
CA PHE A 39 10.12 22.60 9.64
C PHE A 39 9.72 24.01 9.20
N ARG A 40 9.28 24.87 10.14
CA ARG A 40 8.96 26.28 9.84
C ARG A 40 10.18 27.06 9.35
N ARG A 41 11.38 26.75 9.86
CA ARG A 41 12.66 27.31 9.35
C ARG A 41 12.96 26.88 7.91
N GLN A 42 12.40 25.76 7.46
CA GLN A 42 12.52 25.25 6.09
C GLN A 42 11.33 25.68 5.20
N GLY A 43 10.45 26.55 5.68
CA GLY A 43 9.28 27.04 4.93
C GLY A 43 8.05 26.13 4.98
N ILE A 44 8.10 25.01 5.70
CA ILE A 44 6.99 24.03 5.78
C ILE A 44 6.08 24.42 6.96
N ARG A 45 4.84 24.87 6.68
CA ARG A 45 3.82 25.25 7.68
C ARG A 45 2.70 24.20 7.73
N GLY A 46 2.07 24.01 8.90
CA GLY A 46 0.91 23.12 9.11
C GLY A 46 -0.41 23.86 9.37
N PRO A 47 -1.59 23.21 9.27
CA PRO A 47 -2.86 23.94 9.09
C PRO A 47 -3.74 24.22 10.33
N LEU A 48 -4.55 25.30 10.24
CA LEU A 48 -6.00 25.29 10.50
C LEU A 48 -6.72 25.13 9.13
N PRO A 49 -7.96 24.59 9.07
CA PRO A 49 -8.43 23.79 7.94
C PRO A 49 -8.85 24.63 6.72
N SER A 50 -8.11 24.55 5.61
CA SER A 50 -8.61 24.81 4.23
C SER A 50 -7.47 24.70 3.20
N PHE A 51 -7.61 23.81 2.21
CA PHE A 51 -7.14 23.74 0.81
C PHE A 51 -5.86 24.45 0.26
N VAL A 52 -5.01 25.14 1.05
CA VAL A 52 -3.93 26.03 0.53
C VAL A 52 -2.54 25.68 1.10
N LEU A 53 -2.16 24.40 1.15
CA LEU A 53 -0.93 23.96 1.84
C LEU A 53 0.26 23.60 0.94
N GLY A 54 0.13 23.72 -0.39
CA GLY A 54 1.20 23.36 -1.33
C GLY A 54 1.44 21.85 -1.43
N ARG A 55 2.51 21.45 -2.13
CA ARG A 55 2.82 20.04 -2.44
C ARG A 55 3.44 19.25 -1.29
N THR A 56 3.94 19.93 -0.27
CA THR A 56 4.57 19.29 0.89
C THR A 56 4.21 20.10 2.13
N PHE A 57 3.55 19.46 3.08
CA PHE A 57 3.14 20.11 4.33
C PHE A 57 3.17 19.15 5.50
N LEU A 58 3.30 19.71 6.71
CA LEU A 58 3.26 18.94 7.95
C LEU A 58 1.86 19.04 8.55
N PHE A 59 1.28 17.92 8.93
CA PHE A 59 0.06 17.90 9.73
C PHE A 59 0.20 16.94 10.89
N GLU A 60 -0.64 17.12 11.90
CA GLU A 60 -0.59 16.35 13.14
C GLU A 60 -1.88 15.58 13.33
N LEU A 61 -1.73 14.35 13.81
CA LEU A 61 -2.84 13.45 14.08
C LEU A 61 -2.59 12.84 15.46
N GLY A 62 -3.17 13.49 16.48
CA GLY A 62 -2.87 13.20 17.89
C GLY A 62 -1.40 13.52 18.22
N THR A 63 -0.66 12.51 18.68
CA THR A 63 0.78 12.62 19.02
C THR A 63 1.70 12.34 17.82
N HIS A 64 1.14 11.99 16.66
CA HIS A 64 1.90 11.66 15.46
C HIS A 64 2.06 12.89 14.56
N GLN A 65 3.31 13.15 14.17
CA GLN A 65 3.63 14.14 13.15
C GLN A 65 3.79 13.46 11.80
N ILE A 66 3.05 13.96 10.81
CA ILE A 66 3.00 13.39 9.48
C ILE A 66 3.44 14.44 8.46
N LEU A 67 4.53 14.16 7.76
CA LEU A 67 4.95 14.90 6.58
C LEU A 67 4.19 14.37 5.37
N TYR A 68 3.25 15.15 4.87
CA TYR A 68 2.62 14.90 3.58
C TYR A 68 3.59 15.30 2.45
N ALA A 69 3.85 14.38 1.52
CA ALA A 69 4.76 14.61 0.40
C ALA A 69 4.12 14.22 -0.94
N THR A 70 3.84 15.22 -1.77
CA THR A 70 3.53 15.07 -3.21
C THR A 70 4.48 15.86 -4.10
N ASP A 71 5.47 16.56 -3.53
CA ASP A 71 6.55 17.12 -4.35
C ASP A 71 7.37 16.00 -5.01
N LEU A 72 7.54 16.10 -6.32
CA LEU A 72 8.12 15.04 -7.15
C LEU A 72 9.60 14.82 -6.88
N GLN A 73 10.36 15.87 -6.56
CA GLN A 73 11.78 15.72 -6.25
C GLN A 73 11.96 15.04 -4.89
N LEU A 74 11.17 15.45 -3.90
CA LEU A 74 11.15 14.80 -2.59
C LEU A 74 10.73 13.33 -2.71
N VAL A 75 9.64 13.03 -3.42
CA VAL A 75 9.18 11.65 -3.67
C VAL A 75 10.24 10.83 -4.39
N LYS A 76 10.94 11.40 -5.38
CA LYS A 76 12.05 10.74 -6.08
C LYS A 76 13.21 10.41 -5.13
N GLN A 77 13.57 11.32 -4.24
CA GLN A 77 14.64 11.12 -3.28
C GLN A 77 14.28 10.04 -2.26
N ILE A 78 13.06 10.09 -1.71
CA ILE A 78 12.54 9.08 -0.79
C ILE A 78 12.49 7.70 -1.48
N SER A 79 12.02 7.64 -2.73
CA SER A 79 11.90 6.37 -3.47
C SER A 79 13.25 5.71 -3.78
N ASN A 80 14.32 6.50 -3.89
CA ASN A 80 15.68 5.98 -4.09
C ASN A 80 16.45 5.79 -2.78
N PHE A 81 15.83 6.05 -1.62
CA PHE A 81 16.47 5.87 -0.33
C PHE A 81 16.55 4.39 0.02
N LYS A 82 17.76 3.83 0.03
CA LYS A 82 18.00 2.38 0.22
C LYS A 82 18.24 1.96 1.67
N SER A 83 18.47 2.92 2.57
CA SER A 83 18.79 2.58 3.96
C SER A 83 17.55 2.08 4.72
N LEU A 84 17.77 1.23 5.71
CA LEU A 84 16.73 0.76 6.65
C LEU A 84 16.32 1.84 7.65
N ASP A 85 16.96 3.01 7.60
CA ASP A 85 16.65 4.20 8.38
C ASP A 85 15.30 4.83 8.02
N LEU A 86 14.73 4.42 6.89
CA LEU A 86 13.36 4.73 6.51
C LEU A 86 12.45 3.53 6.80
N GLY A 87 12.00 3.41 8.03
CA GLY A 87 11.26 2.27 8.57
C GLY A 87 9.76 2.28 8.29
N LYS A 88 9.06 1.29 8.85
CA LYS A 88 7.60 1.26 8.90
C LYS A 88 7.08 2.26 9.95
N PRO A 89 5.89 2.88 9.74
CA PRO A 89 5.22 3.68 10.76
C PRO A 89 5.03 2.95 12.07
N ALA A 90 5.17 3.68 13.19
CA ALA A 90 5.12 3.11 14.54
C ALA A 90 3.79 2.36 14.81
N TYR A 91 2.67 2.92 14.34
CA TYR A 91 1.34 2.33 14.51
C TYR A 91 1.21 0.91 13.91
N LEU A 92 2.02 0.55 12.88
CA LEU A 92 1.99 -0.81 12.32
C LEU A 92 2.54 -1.86 13.28
N HIS A 93 3.44 -1.47 14.17
CA HIS A 93 4.03 -2.33 15.18
C HIS A 93 3.36 -2.16 16.54
N GLU A 94 3.08 -0.92 16.95
CA GLU A 94 2.53 -0.60 18.28
C GLU A 94 1.06 -0.96 18.38
N ASP A 95 0.22 -0.45 17.48
CA ASP A 95 -1.23 -0.68 17.53
C ASP A 95 -1.60 -2.05 16.94
N ARG A 96 -0.94 -2.44 15.85
CA ARG A 96 -1.27 -3.65 15.10
C ARG A 96 -0.37 -4.85 15.41
N GLY A 97 0.66 -4.70 16.23
CA GLY A 97 1.55 -5.78 16.65
C GLY A 97 0.82 -7.00 17.23
N PRO A 98 -0.19 -6.84 18.11
CA PRO A 98 -0.96 -7.98 18.63
C PRO A 98 -1.70 -8.78 17.54
N LEU A 99 -2.13 -8.10 16.47
CA LEU A 99 -2.85 -8.70 15.34
C LEU A 99 -1.91 -9.34 14.31
N LEU A 100 -0.83 -8.64 13.99
CA LEU A 100 0.05 -8.95 12.85
C LEU A 100 1.32 -9.69 13.25
N GLY A 101 1.58 -9.79 14.56
CA GLY A 101 2.84 -10.24 15.09
C GLY A 101 3.99 -9.37 14.57
N LYS A 102 5.15 -10.01 14.39
CA LYS A 102 6.38 -9.37 13.89
C LYS A 102 6.67 -9.75 12.43
N GLY A 103 5.65 -9.79 11.56
CA GLY A 103 5.82 -10.14 10.14
C GLY A 103 6.28 -8.97 9.26
N LEU A 104 6.41 -9.20 7.94
CA LEU A 104 6.92 -8.21 6.96
C LEU A 104 6.18 -6.86 6.93
N ILE A 105 4.92 -6.83 7.39
CA ILE A 105 4.10 -5.63 7.39
C ILE A 105 4.42 -4.76 8.62
N SER A 106 4.74 -5.37 9.77
CA SER A 106 4.95 -4.70 11.05
C SER A 106 6.43 -4.58 11.46
N SER A 107 7.34 -5.37 10.89
CA SER A 107 8.76 -5.36 11.23
C SER A 107 9.54 -4.27 10.47
N THR A 108 10.61 -3.77 11.12
CA THR A 108 11.57 -2.81 10.57
C THR A 108 13.00 -3.30 10.84
N GLY A 109 14.01 -2.70 10.18
CA GLY A 109 15.42 -3.01 10.36
C GLY A 109 15.81 -4.41 9.91
N SER A 110 16.75 -5.01 10.65
CA SER A 110 17.34 -6.33 10.36
C SER A 110 16.32 -7.47 10.39
N VAL A 111 15.32 -7.40 11.28
CA VAL A 111 14.25 -8.41 11.39
C VAL A 111 13.45 -8.48 10.09
N TRP A 112 13.05 -7.32 9.57
CA TRP A 112 12.37 -7.25 8.27
C TRP A 112 13.27 -7.74 7.14
N SER A 113 14.54 -7.30 7.11
CA SER A 113 15.49 -7.69 6.07
C SER A 113 15.68 -9.21 6.02
N HIS A 114 15.84 -9.84 7.17
CA HIS A 114 15.95 -11.30 7.28
C HIS A 114 14.68 -12.00 6.74
N GLN A 115 13.50 -11.63 7.22
CA GLN A 115 12.23 -12.21 6.75
C GLN A 115 12.01 -12.00 5.25
N ARG A 116 12.38 -10.82 4.75
CA ARG A 116 12.28 -10.46 3.35
C ARG A 116 13.15 -11.38 2.50
N ASN A 117 14.40 -11.58 2.89
CA ASN A 117 15.34 -12.44 2.19
C ASN A 117 14.94 -13.92 2.23
N THR A 118 14.26 -14.37 3.29
CA THR A 118 13.72 -15.73 3.38
C THR A 118 12.53 -15.95 2.44
N ILE A 119 11.62 -14.97 2.33
CA ILE A 119 10.38 -15.10 1.55
C ILE A 119 10.61 -14.80 0.06
N ALA A 120 11.57 -13.92 -0.27
CA ALA A 120 11.80 -13.45 -1.64
C ALA A 120 11.92 -14.52 -2.71
N PRO A 121 12.69 -15.60 -2.52
CA PRO A 121 12.89 -16.60 -3.56
C PRO A 121 11.61 -17.33 -3.97
N GLN A 122 10.59 -17.39 -3.10
CA GLN A 122 9.31 -18.03 -3.40
C GLN A 122 8.45 -17.24 -4.40
N LEU A 123 8.81 -15.98 -4.66
CA LEU A 123 8.09 -15.06 -5.54
C LEU A 123 8.90 -14.69 -6.78
N TYR A 124 9.96 -15.43 -7.08
CA TYR A 124 10.71 -15.27 -8.32
C TYR A 124 9.92 -15.80 -9.51
N MET A 125 10.17 -15.25 -10.69
CA MET A 125 9.36 -15.53 -11.88
C MET A 125 9.25 -17.02 -12.19
N GLU A 126 10.31 -17.81 -11.99
CA GLU A 126 10.25 -19.26 -12.16
C GLU A 126 9.17 -19.91 -11.28
N LYS A 127 9.04 -19.48 -10.02
CA LYS A 127 8.00 -19.96 -9.09
C LYS A 127 6.62 -19.36 -9.36
N VAL A 128 6.58 -18.11 -9.83
CA VAL A 128 5.31 -17.44 -10.17
C VAL A 128 4.66 -18.07 -11.38
N LYS A 129 5.45 -18.54 -12.37
CA LYS A 129 4.93 -19.27 -13.54
C LYS A 129 4.15 -20.51 -13.12
N ASP A 130 4.66 -21.27 -12.15
CA ASP A 130 3.98 -22.45 -11.59
C ASP A 130 2.65 -22.10 -10.90
N MET A 131 2.46 -20.84 -10.46
CA MET A 131 1.22 -20.38 -9.83
C MET A 131 0.14 -19.98 -10.85
N VAL A 132 0.48 -19.80 -12.13
CA VAL A 132 -0.48 -19.38 -13.15
C VAL A 132 -1.58 -20.41 -13.33
N ASP A 133 -1.24 -21.70 -13.34
CA ASP A 133 -2.22 -22.78 -13.49
C ASP A 133 -3.28 -22.74 -12.38
N VAL A 134 -2.85 -22.46 -11.14
CA VAL A 134 -3.75 -22.30 -9.99
C VAL A 134 -4.70 -21.12 -10.16
N ILE A 135 -4.19 -20.00 -10.70
CA ILE A 135 -4.99 -18.79 -10.96
C ILE A 135 -6.03 -19.09 -12.05
N VAL A 136 -5.60 -19.72 -13.15
CA VAL A 136 -6.44 -20.04 -14.31
C VAL A 136 -7.52 -21.05 -13.93
N GLU A 137 -7.18 -22.11 -13.19
CA GLU A 137 -8.13 -23.09 -12.67
C GLU A 137 -9.19 -22.41 -11.79
N SER A 138 -8.76 -21.51 -10.89
CA SER A 138 -9.66 -20.76 -10.02
C SER A 138 -10.56 -19.80 -10.83
N ALA A 139 -10.04 -19.21 -11.91
CA ALA A 139 -10.79 -18.28 -12.76
C ALA A 139 -11.84 -19.03 -13.59
N CYS A 140 -11.48 -20.19 -14.12
CA CYS A 140 -12.41 -21.10 -14.79
C CYS A 140 -13.55 -21.53 -13.86
N SER A 141 -13.26 -21.83 -12.59
CA SER A 141 -14.31 -22.15 -11.61
C SER A 141 -15.27 -20.98 -11.38
N LEU A 142 -14.74 -19.75 -11.29
CA LEU A 142 -15.57 -18.55 -11.15
C LEU A 142 -16.45 -18.31 -12.39
N VAL A 143 -15.87 -18.38 -13.58
CA VAL A 143 -16.60 -18.19 -14.85
C VAL A 143 -17.68 -19.27 -15.03
N LYS A 144 -17.39 -20.53 -14.71
CA LYS A 144 -18.38 -21.61 -14.73
C LYS A 144 -19.55 -21.30 -13.79
N SER A 145 -19.28 -20.82 -12.58
CA SER A 145 -20.34 -20.42 -11.64
C SER A 145 -21.21 -19.30 -12.20
N TRP A 146 -20.62 -18.31 -12.87
CA TRP A 146 -21.37 -17.23 -13.51
C TRP A 146 -22.22 -17.72 -14.68
N ASN A 147 -21.66 -18.57 -15.55
CA ASN A 147 -22.41 -19.15 -16.67
C ASN A 147 -23.62 -19.98 -16.19
N SER A 148 -23.46 -20.79 -15.15
CA SER A 148 -24.60 -21.55 -14.60
C SER A 148 -25.70 -20.63 -14.05
N MET A 149 -25.36 -19.49 -13.45
CA MET A 149 -26.37 -18.51 -13.00
C MET A 149 -27.09 -17.85 -14.18
N VAL A 150 -26.35 -17.51 -15.25
CA VAL A 150 -26.92 -16.98 -16.49
C VAL A 150 -27.91 -17.95 -17.13
N GLU A 151 -27.57 -19.24 -17.17
CA GLU A 151 -28.42 -20.30 -17.71
C GLU A 151 -29.72 -20.47 -16.89
N ILE A 152 -29.63 -20.40 -15.57
CA ILE A 152 -30.79 -20.52 -14.67
C ILE A 152 -31.75 -19.34 -14.80
N GLU A 153 -31.23 -18.11 -14.90
CA GLU A 153 -32.04 -16.88 -14.97
C GLU A 153 -32.53 -16.54 -16.39
N GLY A 154 -32.29 -17.42 -17.37
CA GLY A 154 -32.82 -17.25 -18.73
C GLY A 154 -32.04 -16.26 -19.61
N GLY A 155 -30.74 -16.09 -19.36
CA GLY A 155 -29.79 -15.45 -20.28
C GLY A 155 -29.17 -14.13 -19.80
N VAL A 156 -29.72 -13.48 -18.78
CA VAL A 156 -29.14 -12.27 -18.16
C VAL A 156 -29.28 -12.35 -16.65
N VAL A 157 -28.20 -12.06 -15.92
CA VAL A 157 -28.20 -12.00 -14.46
C VAL A 157 -27.47 -10.74 -13.98
N GLU A 158 -28.02 -10.09 -12.95
CA GLU A 158 -27.36 -8.99 -12.27
C GLU A 158 -26.46 -9.53 -11.16
N LEU A 159 -25.17 -9.15 -11.16
CA LEU A 159 -24.18 -9.67 -10.22
C LEU A 159 -23.50 -8.55 -9.42
N ILE A 160 -23.47 -8.72 -8.10
CA ILE A 160 -22.61 -7.93 -7.22
C ILE A 160 -21.22 -8.58 -7.23
N VAL A 161 -20.35 -8.11 -8.13
CA VAL A 161 -19.02 -8.70 -8.39
C VAL A 161 -18.06 -8.71 -7.18
N ASP A 162 -18.29 -7.87 -6.18
CA ASP A 162 -17.39 -7.66 -5.04
C ASP A 162 -17.13 -8.94 -4.24
N ASP A 163 -18.17 -9.67 -3.83
CA ASP A 163 -18.01 -10.89 -3.04
C ASP A 163 -17.41 -12.04 -3.87
N TYR A 164 -17.78 -12.15 -5.14
CA TYR A 164 -17.22 -13.15 -6.05
C TYR A 164 -15.72 -12.97 -6.26
N VAL A 165 -15.28 -11.74 -6.57
CA VAL A 165 -13.86 -11.44 -6.79
C VAL A 165 -13.05 -11.58 -5.50
N ARG A 166 -13.62 -11.21 -4.35
CA ARG A 166 -12.98 -11.43 -3.04
C ARG A 166 -12.82 -12.92 -2.73
N ASN A 167 -13.84 -13.74 -2.96
CA ASN A 167 -13.76 -15.18 -2.74
C ASN A 167 -12.77 -15.84 -3.71
N PHE A 168 -12.76 -15.39 -4.96
CA PHE A 168 -11.80 -15.82 -5.98
C PHE A 168 -10.34 -15.53 -5.56
N THR A 169 -10.03 -14.29 -5.18
CA THR A 169 -8.68 -13.91 -4.73
C THR A 169 -8.27 -14.59 -3.42
N SER A 170 -9.19 -14.75 -2.48
CA SER A 170 -8.98 -15.51 -1.24
C SER A 170 -8.65 -16.99 -1.50
N THR A 171 -9.35 -17.61 -2.45
CA THR A 171 -9.09 -19.00 -2.87
C THR A 171 -7.71 -19.13 -3.49
N ILE A 172 -7.33 -18.22 -4.39
CA ILE A 172 -6.00 -18.20 -5.01
C ILE A 172 -4.91 -18.07 -3.95
N ILE A 173 -5.01 -17.09 -3.06
CA ILE A 173 -4.02 -16.89 -1.98
C ILE A 173 -3.96 -18.12 -1.07
N SER A 174 -5.10 -18.73 -0.76
CA SER A 174 -5.13 -19.96 0.05
C SER A 174 -4.42 -21.12 -0.63
N LYS A 175 -4.66 -21.33 -1.94
CA LYS A 175 -3.99 -22.36 -2.73
C LYS A 175 -2.48 -22.10 -2.84
N MET A 176 -2.08 -20.84 -3.04
CA MET A 176 -0.66 -20.45 -3.09
C MET A 176 0.05 -20.67 -1.74
N MET A 177 -0.58 -20.28 -0.63
CA MET A 177 0.06 -20.31 0.69
C MET A 177 0.05 -21.69 1.36
N PHE A 178 -1.01 -22.48 1.14
CA PHE A 178 -1.22 -23.75 1.85
C PHE A 178 -1.22 -24.98 0.94
N GLY A 179 -1.07 -24.81 -0.37
CA GLY A 179 -1.02 -25.91 -1.35
C GLY A 179 -2.25 -26.82 -1.24
N ASN A 180 -2.02 -28.13 -1.13
CA ASN A 180 -3.08 -29.14 -0.99
C ASN A 180 -3.95 -28.95 0.27
N ASN A 181 -3.48 -28.21 1.27
CA ASN A 181 -4.24 -27.87 2.48
C ASN A 181 -4.96 -26.51 2.39
N TYR A 182 -5.25 -26.01 1.18
CA TYR A 182 -5.89 -24.70 0.97
C TYR A 182 -7.21 -24.51 1.70
N HIS A 183 -7.94 -25.59 2.00
CA HIS A 183 -9.15 -25.56 2.83
C HIS A 183 -8.90 -24.98 4.25
N VAL A 184 -7.66 -25.01 4.74
CA VAL A 184 -7.27 -24.32 5.97
C VAL A 184 -7.31 -22.81 5.75
N GLY A 185 -6.74 -22.34 4.64
CA GLY A 185 -6.74 -20.93 4.24
C GLY A 185 -8.14 -20.37 4.03
N THR A 186 -9.04 -21.13 3.40
CA THR A 186 -10.43 -20.70 3.18
C THR A 186 -11.21 -20.53 4.49
N LYS A 187 -10.82 -21.21 5.57
CA LYS A 187 -11.39 -21.02 6.91
C LYS A 187 -10.69 -19.92 7.71
N LEU A 188 -9.39 -19.72 7.47
CA LEU A 188 -8.55 -18.78 8.22
C LEU A 188 -8.72 -17.34 7.73
N LEU A 189 -8.70 -17.10 6.41
CA LEU A 189 -8.74 -15.76 5.82
C LEU A 189 -10.01 -14.97 6.21
N PRO A 190 -11.22 -15.55 6.22
CA PRO A 190 -12.41 -14.83 6.70
C PRO A 190 -12.31 -14.43 8.18
N LYS A 191 -11.70 -15.26 9.03
CA LYS A 191 -11.48 -14.94 10.45
C LYS A 191 -10.48 -13.80 10.63
N CYS A 192 -9.38 -13.82 9.87
CA CYS A 192 -8.42 -12.72 9.83
C CYS A 192 -9.09 -11.43 9.34
N LYS A 193 -9.96 -11.51 8.33
CA LYS A 193 -10.74 -10.38 7.83
C LYS A 193 -11.69 -9.84 8.91
N ALA A 194 -12.46 -10.69 9.59
CA ALA A 194 -13.36 -10.25 10.65
C ALA A 194 -12.59 -9.54 11.78
N LEU A 195 -11.39 -10.02 12.10
CA LEU A 195 -10.52 -9.40 13.10
C LEU A 195 -9.97 -8.04 12.63
N VAL A 196 -9.59 -7.92 11.35
CA VAL A 196 -9.21 -6.65 10.73
C VAL A 196 -10.37 -5.66 10.73
N ASP A 197 -11.55 -6.08 10.27
CA ASP A 197 -12.74 -5.24 10.20
C ASP A 197 -13.18 -4.79 11.61
N ALA A 198 -13.00 -5.64 12.64
CA ALA A 198 -13.23 -5.27 14.04
C ALA A 198 -12.20 -4.25 14.56
N VAL A 199 -10.93 -4.37 14.18
CA VAL A 199 -9.88 -3.39 14.55
C VAL A 199 -10.06 -2.06 13.81
N ASP A 200 -10.54 -2.10 12.58
CA ASP A 200 -10.82 -0.93 11.75
C ASP A 200 -12.16 -0.26 12.12
N SER A 201 -13.01 -0.91 12.92
CA SER A 201 -14.26 -0.33 13.39
C SER A 201 -13.99 0.95 14.19
N PRO A 202 -14.73 2.05 13.93
CA PRO A 202 -14.48 3.33 14.57
C PRO A 202 -14.68 3.20 16.08
N THR A 203 -13.58 3.26 16.82
CA THR A 203 -13.65 3.38 18.28
C THR A 203 -13.77 4.87 18.59
N MET A 204 -14.83 5.27 19.30
CA MET A 204 -14.94 6.64 19.78
C MET A 204 -13.87 6.88 20.84
N LEU A 205 -13.00 7.86 20.60
CA LEU A 205 -12.18 8.49 21.64
C LEU A 205 -12.83 9.84 21.95
N ASP A 206 -13.37 9.98 23.16
CA ASP A 206 -13.95 11.22 23.70
C ASP A 206 -14.98 11.92 22.78
N GLY A 207 -15.92 11.16 22.22
CA GLY A 207 -17.02 11.71 21.41
C GLY A 207 -16.62 12.20 20.01
N THR A 208 -15.36 12.03 19.61
CA THR A 208 -14.91 12.30 18.24
C THR A 208 -14.85 10.99 17.44
N PRO A 209 -15.46 10.93 16.23
CA PRO A 209 -15.31 9.78 15.35
C PRO A 209 -13.87 9.71 14.86
N PHE A 210 -13.04 8.87 15.49
CA PHE A 210 -11.73 8.54 14.98
C PHE A 210 -11.82 7.26 14.16
N SER A 211 -11.80 7.41 12.83
CA SER A 211 -11.68 6.25 11.97
C SER A 211 -10.25 5.72 12.10
N ARG A 212 -10.09 4.56 12.74
CA ARG A 212 -8.83 3.77 12.68
C ARG A 212 -8.54 3.23 11.26
N THR A 213 -9.34 3.63 10.27
CA THR A 213 -9.13 3.26 8.87
C THR A 213 -7.94 4.01 8.29
N SER A 214 -6.78 3.41 8.46
CA SER A 214 -5.69 3.57 7.50
C SER A 214 -4.76 2.39 7.72
N THR A 215 -4.68 1.49 6.72
CA THR A 215 -3.61 0.49 6.50
C THR A 215 -3.79 -0.96 6.93
N PHE A 216 -4.92 -1.60 6.61
CA PHE A 216 -4.92 -3.07 6.43
C PHE A 216 -5.68 -3.56 5.18
N GLN A 217 -5.22 -3.13 4.00
CA GLN A 217 -5.72 -3.62 2.69
C GLN A 217 -4.72 -4.47 1.90
N ALA A 218 -3.58 -4.86 2.49
CA ALA A 218 -2.57 -5.68 1.81
C ALA A 218 -3.14 -6.99 1.24
N LEU A 219 -4.15 -7.56 1.90
CA LEU A 219 -4.82 -8.79 1.46
C LEU A 219 -5.84 -8.57 0.32
N LYS A 220 -6.17 -7.32 -0.03
CA LYS A 220 -7.28 -6.98 -0.94
C LYS A 220 -6.85 -6.31 -2.25
N PHE A 221 -5.57 -6.00 -2.45
CA PHE A 221 -5.13 -5.19 -3.59
C PHE A 221 -5.52 -5.79 -4.95
N ALA A 222 -5.26 -7.09 -5.16
CA ALA A 222 -5.61 -7.76 -6.41
C ALA A 222 -7.13 -7.79 -6.67
N GLY A 223 -7.92 -7.96 -5.61
CA GLY A 223 -9.38 -7.95 -5.71
C GLY A 223 -9.93 -6.57 -6.09
N VAL A 224 -9.42 -5.51 -5.46
CA VAL A 224 -9.80 -4.12 -5.79
C VAL A 224 -9.47 -3.80 -7.25
N VAL A 225 -8.27 -4.16 -7.72
CA VAL A 225 -7.86 -3.94 -9.12
C VAL A 225 -8.74 -4.75 -10.08
N ALA A 226 -9.05 -6.01 -9.76
CA ALA A 226 -9.94 -6.82 -10.60
C ALA A 226 -11.38 -6.27 -10.67
N ILE A 227 -11.94 -5.82 -9.54
CA ILE A 227 -13.29 -5.22 -9.49
C ILE A 227 -13.35 -3.96 -10.36
N TRP A 228 -12.42 -3.02 -10.14
CA TRP A 228 -12.37 -1.79 -10.94
C TRP A 228 -12.03 -2.07 -12.40
N GLY A 229 -11.22 -3.08 -12.70
CA GLY A 229 -10.93 -3.54 -14.05
C GLY A 229 -12.19 -4.03 -14.78
N LEU A 230 -13.01 -4.85 -14.12
CA LEU A 230 -14.30 -5.30 -14.67
C LEU A 230 -15.25 -4.12 -14.91
N MET A 231 -15.37 -3.20 -13.93
CA MET A 231 -16.23 -2.01 -14.06
C MET A 231 -15.76 -1.06 -15.19
N LEU A 232 -14.46 -0.83 -15.31
CA LEU A 232 -13.89 0.03 -16.34
C LEU A 232 -14.04 -0.58 -17.73
N LEU A 233 -13.80 -1.88 -17.89
CA LEU A 233 -14.04 -2.57 -19.16
C LEU A 233 -15.52 -2.61 -19.53
N ALA A 234 -16.43 -2.76 -18.57
CA ALA A 234 -17.87 -2.71 -18.82
C ALA A 234 -18.34 -1.31 -19.26
N SER A 235 -17.71 -0.25 -18.76
CA SER A 235 -18.03 1.14 -19.13
C SER A 235 -17.29 1.65 -20.38
N HIS A 236 -16.31 0.89 -20.89
CA HIS A 236 -15.50 1.24 -22.07
C HIS A 236 -15.48 0.07 -23.07
N PRO A 237 -16.58 -0.16 -23.82
CA PRO A 237 -16.72 -1.30 -24.74
C PRO A 237 -15.61 -1.38 -25.80
N GLU A 238 -15.05 -0.24 -26.20
CA GLU A 238 -13.92 -0.17 -27.14
C GLU A 238 -12.66 -0.85 -26.59
N TRP A 239 -12.37 -0.67 -25.30
CA TRP A 239 -11.25 -1.35 -24.64
C TRP A 239 -11.57 -2.81 -24.35
N GLN A 240 -12.81 -3.13 -23.99
CA GLN A 240 -13.25 -4.51 -23.85
C GLN A 240 -13.11 -5.29 -25.16
N ALA A 241 -13.50 -4.71 -26.29
CA ALA A 241 -13.35 -5.32 -27.61
C ALA A 241 -11.87 -5.57 -27.96
N ARG A 242 -11.00 -4.56 -27.77
CA ARG A 242 -9.55 -4.69 -28.01
C ARG A 242 -8.92 -5.81 -27.17
N VAL A 243 -9.26 -5.90 -25.88
CA VAL A 243 -8.77 -6.96 -25.00
C VAL A 243 -9.28 -8.33 -25.46
N ARG A 244 -10.55 -8.46 -25.86
CA ARG A 244 -11.10 -9.71 -26.38
C ARG A 244 -10.39 -10.14 -27.67
N THR A 245 -10.13 -9.22 -28.60
CA THR A 245 -9.38 -9.49 -29.82
C THR A 245 -7.97 -9.99 -29.48
N GLU A 246 -7.24 -9.29 -28.60
CA GLU A 246 -5.91 -9.72 -28.17
C GLU A 246 -5.92 -11.12 -27.54
N VAL A 247 -6.88 -11.41 -26.66
CA VAL A 247 -7.01 -12.74 -26.04
C VAL A 247 -7.30 -13.81 -27.09
N GLN A 248 -8.20 -13.55 -28.05
CA GLN A 248 -8.51 -14.50 -29.11
C GLN A 248 -7.29 -14.77 -30.01
N GLU A 249 -6.51 -13.75 -30.34
CA GLU A 249 -5.30 -13.86 -31.18
C GLU A 249 -4.19 -14.64 -30.47
N ILE A 250 -4.04 -14.47 -29.16
CA ILE A 250 -2.93 -15.07 -28.39
C ILE A 250 -3.28 -16.47 -27.88
N CYS A 251 -4.51 -16.67 -27.40
CA CYS A 251 -4.94 -17.90 -26.74
C CYS A 251 -5.77 -18.81 -27.66
N GLY A 252 -6.48 -18.26 -28.66
CA GLY A 252 -7.47 -19.03 -29.41
C GLY A 252 -8.49 -19.67 -28.47
N ASP A 253 -8.69 -20.99 -28.62
CA ASP A 253 -9.58 -21.79 -27.76
C ASP A 253 -8.86 -22.40 -26.53
N GLN A 254 -7.57 -22.09 -26.33
CA GLN A 254 -6.78 -22.62 -25.22
C GLN A 254 -6.90 -21.75 -23.98
N LEU A 255 -6.73 -22.36 -22.81
CA LEU A 255 -6.58 -21.62 -21.56
C LEU A 255 -5.23 -20.87 -21.54
N PRO A 256 -5.18 -19.66 -20.98
CA PRO A 256 -3.94 -18.88 -20.95
C PRO A 256 -2.90 -19.54 -20.05
N ASP A 257 -1.65 -19.61 -20.52
CA ASP A 257 -0.49 -19.99 -19.71
C ASP A 257 0.40 -18.77 -19.39
N ALA A 258 1.46 -18.98 -18.60
CA ALA A 258 2.35 -17.90 -18.21
C ALA A 258 3.03 -17.18 -19.39
N ASN A 259 3.40 -17.91 -20.45
CA ASN A 259 4.05 -17.33 -21.61
C ASN A 259 3.05 -16.54 -22.48
N MET A 260 1.81 -17.01 -22.58
CA MET A 260 0.72 -16.31 -23.26
C MET A 260 0.38 -14.99 -22.57
N LEU A 261 0.23 -15.00 -21.24
CA LEU A 261 0.00 -13.79 -20.44
C LEU A 261 1.12 -12.76 -20.64
N GLY A 262 2.36 -13.21 -20.84
CA GLY A 262 3.49 -12.34 -21.13
C GLY A 262 3.37 -11.57 -22.45
N ARG A 263 2.57 -12.07 -23.40
CA ARG A 263 2.36 -11.43 -24.71
C ARG A 263 1.18 -10.45 -24.76
N MET A 264 0.29 -10.46 -23.77
CA MET A 264 -0.92 -9.63 -23.74
C MET A 264 -0.62 -8.16 -23.38
N ARG A 265 -0.28 -7.35 -24.38
CA ARG A 265 0.12 -5.94 -24.22
C ARG A 265 -1.07 -5.03 -23.92
N VAL A 266 -2.19 -5.21 -24.61
CA VAL A 266 -3.42 -4.40 -24.42
C VAL A 266 -3.98 -4.64 -23.02
N LEU A 267 -4.08 -5.90 -22.58
CA LEU A 267 -4.51 -6.22 -21.23
C LEU A 267 -3.56 -5.61 -20.18
N LYS A 268 -2.24 -5.66 -20.40
CA LYS A 268 -1.26 -5.02 -19.52
C LYS A 268 -1.50 -3.50 -19.43
N MET A 269 -1.75 -2.81 -20.54
CA MET A 269 -2.08 -1.38 -20.55
C MET A 269 -3.33 -1.07 -19.72
N VAL A 270 -4.40 -1.87 -19.90
CA VAL A 270 -5.65 -1.73 -19.13
C VAL A 270 -5.38 -1.90 -17.64
N ILE A 271 -4.68 -2.96 -17.24
CA ILE A 271 -4.37 -3.23 -15.83
C ILE A 271 -3.56 -2.08 -15.21
N GLN A 272 -2.58 -1.54 -15.93
CA GLN A 272 -1.78 -0.41 -15.43
C GLN A 272 -2.62 0.86 -15.24
N GLU A 273 -3.56 1.14 -16.14
CA GLU A 273 -4.46 2.30 -16.01
C GLU A 273 -5.47 2.12 -14.87
N VAL A 274 -5.94 0.89 -14.64
CA VAL A 274 -6.78 0.56 -13.48
C VAL A 274 -6.00 0.80 -12.18
N ILE A 275 -4.77 0.31 -12.08
CA ILE A 275 -3.90 0.52 -10.90
C ILE A 275 -3.61 2.00 -10.69
N ARG A 276 -3.48 2.79 -11.78
CA ARG A 276 -3.28 4.24 -11.68
C ARG A 276 -4.51 4.91 -11.05
N LEU A 277 -5.71 4.69 -11.61
CA LEU A 277 -6.93 5.36 -11.18
C LEU A 277 -7.46 4.88 -9.83
N TYR A 278 -7.30 3.57 -9.57
CA TYR A 278 -7.81 2.86 -8.40
C TYR A 278 -6.71 1.99 -7.78
N PRO A 279 -5.65 2.62 -7.22
CA PRO A 279 -4.56 1.88 -6.62
C PRO A 279 -5.06 1.12 -5.38
N GLY A 280 -4.61 -0.12 -5.22
CA GLY A 280 -4.91 -0.89 -4.02
C GLY A 280 -4.43 -0.18 -2.74
N ALA A 281 -3.29 0.52 -2.81
CA ALA A 281 -2.77 1.34 -1.73
C ALA A 281 -2.78 2.83 -2.12
N VAL A 282 -3.62 3.59 -1.40
CA VAL A 282 -3.87 5.02 -1.62
C VAL A 282 -2.73 5.95 -1.18
N PHE A 283 -1.85 5.47 -0.29
CA PHE A 283 -0.63 6.14 0.12
C PHE A 283 0.44 5.13 0.56
N VAL A 284 1.69 5.59 0.54
CA VAL A 284 2.84 4.87 1.09
C VAL A 284 3.31 5.62 2.34
N ALA A 285 3.32 4.95 3.49
CA ALA A 285 3.75 5.53 4.75
C ALA A 285 5.11 4.96 5.20
N ARG A 286 5.97 5.84 5.71
CA ARG A 286 7.31 5.54 6.23
C ARG A 286 7.57 6.29 7.51
N ARG A 287 8.55 5.85 8.29
CA ARG A 287 9.00 6.53 9.51
C ARG A 287 10.49 6.81 9.43
N ALA A 288 10.89 8.03 9.74
CA ALA A 288 12.30 8.37 9.92
C ALA A 288 12.82 7.74 11.23
N MET A 289 13.75 6.79 11.13
CA MET A 289 14.34 6.09 12.30
C MET A 289 15.50 6.90 12.91
N GLU A 290 16.00 7.87 12.16
CA GLU A 290 17.02 8.87 12.51
C GLU A 290 16.68 10.20 11.82
N ASP A 291 17.47 11.25 12.06
CA ASP A 291 17.32 12.52 11.36
C ASP A 291 17.78 12.34 9.90
N LEU A 292 16.84 12.40 8.95
CA LEU A 292 17.06 12.17 7.53
C LEU A 292 17.11 13.49 6.75
N LYS A 293 17.88 13.53 5.66
CA LYS A 293 17.95 14.67 4.75
C LYS A 293 17.63 14.27 3.31
N PHE A 294 16.62 14.90 2.73
CA PHE A 294 16.20 14.76 1.34
C PHE A 294 16.31 16.12 0.65
N GLY A 295 17.42 16.33 -0.07
CA GLY A 295 17.73 17.64 -0.66
C GLY A 295 17.83 18.69 0.44
N ASP A 296 16.98 19.72 0.37
CA ASP A 296 16.91 20.79 1.37
C ASP A 296 15.97 20.47 2.55
N THR A 297 15.23 19.36 2.47
CA THR A 297 14.28 18.95 3.51
C THR A 297 14.94 18.04 4.54
N CYS A 298 15.00 18.49 5.79
CA CYS A 298 15.44 17.68 6.93
C CYS A 298 14.23 17.13 7.67
N VAL A 299 14.10 15.80 7.72
CA VAL A 299 13.03 15.06 8.40
C VAL A 299 13.57 14.49 9.72
N PRO A 300 13.14 15.01 10.89
CA PRO A 300 13.63 14.52 12.17
C PRO A 300 13.19 13.08 12.47
N LYS A 301 13.98 12.41 13.30
CA LYS A 301 13.66 11.09 13.86
C LYS A 301 12.27 11.06 14.47
N GLY A 302 11.49 10.06 14.09
CA GLY A 302 10.15 9.81 14.62
C GLY A 302 9.03 10.54 13.88
N VAL A 303 9.32 11.26 12.80
CA VAL A 303 8.31 11.80 11.89
C VAL A 303 7.91 10.70 10.89
N ASP A 304 6.61 10.55 10.69
CA ASP A 304 6.07 9.68 9.65
C ASP A 304 5.95 10.49 8.33
N ILE A 305 6.33 9.89 7.21
CA ILE A 305 6.25 10.48 5.88
C ILE A 305 5.16 9.75 5.11
N TRP A 306 4.17 10.48 4.60
CA TRP A 306 3.08 9.96 3.79
C TRP A 306 3.21 10.47 2.36
N ILE A 307 3.42 9.53 1.44
CA ILE A 307 3.40 9.83 0.00
C ILE A 307 2.03 9.43 -0.53
N TRP A 308 1.25 10.41 -0.95
CA TRP A 308 -0.13 10.20 -1.38
C TRP A 308 -0.18 9.79 -2.85
N THR A 309 -0.05 8.49 -3.09
CA THR A 309 0.01 7.91 -4.44
C THR A 309 -1.25 8.18 -5.25
N LEU A 310 -2.43 8.20 -4.62
CA LEU A 310 -3.68 8.55 -5.31
C LEU A 310 -3.67 9.98 -5.90
N ALA A 311 -3.07 10.96 -5.20
CA ALA A 311 -2.97 12.33 -5.71
C ALA A 311 -1.95 12.39 -6.86
N LEU A 312 -0.78 11.76 -6.68
CA LEU A 312 0.25 11.70 -7.72
C LEU A 312 -0.23 11.00 -9.00
N HIS A 313 -1.09 9.98 -8.86
CA HIS A 313 -1.66 9.27 -10.00
C HIS A 313 -2.70 10.08 -10.76
N ARG A 314 -3.29 11.13 -10.17
CA ARG A 314 -4.32 11.98 -10.78
C ARG A 314 -3.86 13.42 -11.03
N ASP A 315 -2.60 13.73 -10.74
CA ASP A 315 -2.04 15.07 -10.95
C ASP A 315 -1.97 15.41 -12.46
N PRO A 316 -2.68 16.45 -12.93
CA PRO A 316 -2.65 16.86 -14.33
C PRO A 316 -1.28 17.34 -14.82
N GLU A 317 -0.40 17.81 -13.94
CA GLU A 317 0.95 18.20 -14.34
C GLU A 317 1.83 16.99 -14.71
N ILE A 318 1.53 15.85 -14.10
CA ILE A 318 2.20 14.58 -14.32
C ILE A 318 1.57 13.86 -15.52
N TRP A 319 0.25 13.72 -15.51
CA TRP A 319 -0.51 12.83 -16.39
C TRP A 319 -1.22 13.53 -17.56
N GLY A 320 -1.19 14.87 -17.58
CA GLY A 320 -1.87 15.69 -18.58
C GLY A 320 -3.29 16.09 -18.16
N PRO A 321 -3.96 16.93 -18.98
CA PRO A 321 -5.29 17.48 -18.65
C PRO A 321 -6.39 16.42 -18.52
N ASP A 322 -6.13 15.21 -19.00
CA ASP A 322 -7.05 14.07 -18.95
C ASP A 322 -6.67 13.06 -17.85
N ALA A 323 -5.92 13.47 -16.82
CA ALA A 323 -5.47 12.62 -15.71
C ALA A 323 -6.61 11.84 -15.02
N ASP A 324 -7.81 12.40 -14.92
CA ASP A 324 -8.95 11.70 -14.31
C ASP A 324 -9.70 10.75 -15.27
N LYS A 325 -9.32 10.73 -16.56
CA LYS A 325 -9.95 9.86 -17.57
C LYS A 325 -9.24 8.53 -17.68
N PHE A 326 -10.02 7.48 -17.92
CA PHE A 326 -9.50 6.15 -18.26
C PHE A 326 -8.97 6.15 -19.69
N ASN A 327 -7.65 6.05 -19.82
CA ASN A 327 -6.94 6.01 -21.09
C ASN A 327 -5.74 5.04 -21.01
N PRO A 328 -5.96 3.74 -21.25
CA PRO A 328 -4.88 2.74 -21.30
C PRO A 328 -3.77 3.03 -22.32
N GLU A 329 -4.05 3.77 -23.40
CA GLU A 329 -3.07 4.09 -24.45
C GLU A 329 -1.83 4.83 -23.91
N ARG A 330 -1.94 5.48 -22.75
CA ARG A 330 -0.79 6.10 -22.05
C ARG A 330 0.34 5.09 -21.81
N PHE A 331 0.02 3.80 -21.66
CA PHE A 331 0.98 2.74 -21.40
C PHE A 331 1.48 2.04 -22.68
N ALA A 332 1.20 2.56 -23.87
CA ALA A 332 1.65 1.96 -25.14
C ALA A 332 3.17 1.79 -25.21
N ASN A 333 3.91 2.74 -24.63
CA ASN A 333 5.37 2.70 -24.53
C ASN A 333 5.87 2.17 -23.16
N GLY A 334 5.04 1.38 -22.48
CA GLY A 334 5.30 0.86 -21.15
C GLY A 334 5.23 1.91 -20.04
N VAL A 335 5.46 1.44 -18.81
CA VAL A 335 5.32 2.25 -17.59
C VAL A 335 6.24 3.47 -17.57
N PHE A 336 7.47 3.35 -18.09
CA PHE A 336 8.42 4.45 -18.14
C PHE A 336 8.07 5.53 -19.18
N GLY A 337 7.31 5.17 -20.22
CA GLY A 337 6.83 6.13 -21.21
C GLY A 337 5.51 6.81 -20.81
N ALA A 338 4.88 6.41 -19.71
CA ALA A 338 3.50 6.77 -19.42
C ALA A 338 3.30 8.20 -18.90
N CYS A 339 4.31 8.81 -18.28
CA CYS A 339 4.22 10.18 -17.77
C CYS A 339 5.60 10.83 -17.58
N LYS A 340 5.63 12.16 -17.39
CA LYS A 340 6.87 12.98 -17.28
C LYS A 340 7.79 12.58 -16.11
N PHE A 341 7.26 11.86 -15.12
CA PHE A 341 7.97 11.45 -13.90
C PHE A 341 7.77 9.96 -13.57
N SER A 342 7.57 9.14 -14.61
CA SER A 342 7.25 7.71 -14.53
C SER A 342 8.17 6.92 -13.59
N THR A 343 9.48 7.15 -13.68
CA THR A 343 10.46 6.47 -12.80
C THR A 343 10.13 6.70 -11.33
N SER A 344 9.86 7.91 -10.89
CA SER A 344 9.62 8.21 -9.47
C SER A 344 8.29 7.66 -8.96
N ILE A 345 7.24 7.74 -9.79
CA ILE A 345 5.88 7.33 -9.41
C ILE A 345 5.76 5.82 -9.34
N TYR A 346 6.43 5.08 -10.22
CA TYR A 346 6.38 3.63 -10.22
C TYR A 346 7.49 3.00 -9.38
N THR A 347 8.67 3.62 -9.23
CA THR A 347 9.73 3.09 -8.36
C THR A 347 9.43 3.26 -6.88
N ILE A 348 8.47 4.10 -6.48
CA ILE A 348 7.98 4.14 -5.09
C ILE A 348 7.51 2.77 -4.63
N TRP A 349 7.05 1.93 -5.57
CA TRP A 349 6.60 0.57 -5.31
C TRP A 349 7.72 -0.47 -5.29
N CYS A 350 8.92 -0.10 -5.76
CA CYS A 350 9.95 -1.06 -6.16
C CYS A 350 11.29 -0.88 -5.42
N ARG A 351 11.77 0.36 -5.28
CA ARG A 351 13.17 0.66 -4.91
C ARG A 351 13.40 1.03 -3.46
N CYS A 352 12.39 1.57 -2.80
CA CYS A 352 12.46 1.87 -1.38
C CYS A 352 12.32 0.57 -0.57
N PRO A 353 13.12 0.35 0.51
CA PRO A 353 12.85 -0.70 1.48
C PRO A 353 11.40 -0.63 1.97
N TYR A 354 10.86 -1.78 2.38
CA TYR A 354 9.51 -1.92 2.91
C TYR A 354 8.34 -1.75 1.93
N VAL A 355 8.58 -1.72 0.60
CA VAL A 355 7.52 -1.74 -0.43
C VAL A 355 7.34 -3.13 -1.06
N SER A 356 6.23 -3.32 -1.78
CA SER A 356 5.79 -4.59 -2.38
C SER A 356 6.74 -5.14 -3.43
N TRP A 357 6.55 -6.43 -3.74
CA TRP A 357 7.36 -7.23 -4.66
C TRP A 357 7.23 -6.75 -6.11
N THR A 358 8.28 -6.12 -6.61
CA THR A 358 8.56 -5.98 -8.05
C THR A 358 10.07 -6.20 -8.20
N GLU A 359 10.43 -7.23 -8.96
CA GLU A 359 11.78 -7.66 -9.38
C GLU A 359 13.01 -7.17 -8.58
N LEU A 360 13.72 -8.14 -8.00
CA LEU A 360 15.16 -8.04 -7.75
C LEU A 360 15.86 -8.96 -8.77
N SER A 361 16.33 -8.41 -9.89
CA SER A 361 17.24 -9.13 -10.77
C SER A 361 18.66 -9.07 -10.21
N HIS A 362 19.37 -10.18 -10.20
CA HIS A 362 20.74 -10.28 -9.70
C HIS A 362 21.73 -9.81 -10.78
N ASP A 363 22.31 -8.61 -10.65
CA ASP A 363 23.47 -8.20 -11.44
C ASP A 363 24.76 -8.60 -10.69
N ARG A 364 25.52 -9.53 -11.29
CA ARG A 364 26.77 -10.07 -10.73
C ARG A 364 27.91 -9.05 -10.63
N THR A 365 27.74 -7.84 -11.18
CA THR A 365 28.79 -6.80 -11.16
C THR A 365 28.48 -5.60 -10.25
N GLN A 366 27.25 -5.43 -9.76
CA GLN A 366 26.85 -4.23 -8.98
C GLN A 366 25.99 -4.50 -7.72
N GLY A 367 25.78 -5.75 -7.32
CA GLY A 367 24.89 -6.08 -6.19
C GLY A 367 23.41 -5.94 -6.56
N LEU A 368 22.50 -5.98 -5.57
CA LEU A 368 21.04 -5.96 -5.78
C LEU A 368 20.60 -4.66 -6.49
N VAL A 369 20.36 -4.76 -7.80
CA VAL A 369 19.77 -3.69 -8.62
C VAL A 369 18.32 -4.08 -8.91
N CYS A 370 17.36 -3.25 -8.50
CA CYS A 370 15.98 -3.34 -8.98
C CYS A 370 15.95 -3.04 -10.49
N SER A 371 15.98 -4.08 -11.32
CA SER A 371 15.41 -3.99 -12.65
C SER A 371 13.90 -3.87 -12.48
N CYS A 372 13.33 -2.77 -12.97
CA CYS A 372 11.89 -2.61 -13.09
C CYS A 372 11.51 -3.07 -14.50
N HIS A 373 11.72 -4.34 -14.83
CA HIS A 373 11.14 -4.91 -16.03
C HIS A 373 9.96 -5.75 -15.56
N ILE A 374 8.76 -5.14 -15.50
CA ILE A 374 7.54 -5.95 -15.48
C ILE A 374 7.41 -6.59 -16.89
N GLN A 375 8.28 -7.55 -17.18
CA GLN A 375 8.12 -8.56 -18.19
C GLN A 375 7.53 -9.76 -17.46
N PHE A 376 6.20 -9.80 -17.38
CA PHE A 376 5.53 -11.11 -17.41
C PHE A 376 5.86 -11.77 -18.74
#